data_AF-A0AA40BSA2-F1
#
_entry.id   AF-A0AA40BSA2-F1
#
_cell.length_a   1.000
_cell.length_b   1.000
_cell.length_c   1.000
_cell.angle_alpha   90.00
_cell.angle_beta   90.00
_cell.angle_gamma   90.00
#
_symmetry.space_group_name_H-M   'P 1'
#
loop_
_entity.id
_entity.type
_entity.pdbx_description
1 polymer ?
#
loop_
_entity_poly.entity_id
_entity_poly.type
_entity_poly.pdbx_seq_one_letter_code
_entity_poly.pdbx_strand_id
1 'polypeptide(L)'
;MVAMKLAKMFLLPKGTGLIRYIPYVFIIPVIVFHALALTGCVSTSPGIPNIYDLSSTLFPSATSSNNTLLKNEITDLITTAQDLQTELFNSVPAGAAVLFIVGLVALFFFKRDRKKNGVVEWYEQGKWSKIVKRGTYGALFLSAAMTFAAALATSQSAGALQITSAVMENASVLIKTGTTIQVFQWIAFGFGLSFALVVPFLAKPKGESGGEYVDKEGNVV
;
A
#
# COMPACT_ATOMS: atom_id res chain seq x y z
N MET A 1 -14.09 -9.65 22.67
CA MET A 1 -15.54 -9.54 22.33
C MET A 1 -15.89 -8.33 21.45
N VAL A 2 -15.28 -7.15 21.67
CA VAL A 2 -15.54 -5.92 20.87
C VAL A 2 -15.15 -6.09 19.38
N ALA A 3 -14.00 -6.71 19.09
CA ALA A 3 -13.55 -6.95 17.72
C ALA A 3 -14.52 -7.80 16.89
N MET A 4 -15.10 -8.85 17.48
CA MET A 4 -16.08 -9.70 16.80
C MET A 4 -17.40 -8.96 16.53
N LYS A 5 -17.82 -8.10 17.47
CA LYS A 5 -19.01 -7.25 17.31
C LYS A 5 -18.80 -6.19 16.22
N LEU A 6 -17.60 -5.60 16.15
CA LEU A 6 -17.18 -4.70 15.08
C LEU A 6 -17.15 -5.41 13.72
N ALA A 7 -16.53 -6.58 13.64
CA ALA A 7 -16.46 -7.38 12.43
C ALA A 7 -17.87 -7.75 11.93
N LYS A 8 -18.77 -8.18 12.81
CA LYS A 8 -20.16 -8.53 12.44
C LYS A 8 -20.96 -7.31 11.98
N MET A 9 -20.74 -6.14 12.60
CA MET A 9 -21.37 -4.88 12.18
C MET A 9 -20.81 -4.36 10.85
N PHE A 10 -19.59 -4.77 10.49
CA PHE A 10 -18.91 -4.42 9.26
C PHE A 10 -19.27 -5.35 8.10
N LEU A 11 -19.34 -6.66 8.37
CA LEU A 11 -19.49 -7.73 7.39
C LEU A 11 -20.94 -8.10 7.05
N LEU A 12 -21.95 -7.60 7.76
CA LEU A 12 -23.36 -7.98 7.51
C LEU A 12 -24.32 -6.77 7.63
N PRO A 13 -24.30 -5.82 6.69
CA PRO A 13 -25.40 -4.86 6.54
C PRO A 13 -26.70 -5.60 6.19
N LYS A 14 -27.62 -5.67 7.17
CA LYS A 14 -28.98 -6.18 6.97
C LYS A 14 -29.68 -5.36 5.87
N GLY A 15 -30.04 -6.01 4.76
CA GLY A 15 -31.05 -5.51 3.81
C GLY A 15 -30.57 -4.62 2.66
N THR A 16 -29.29 -4.62 2.28
CA THR A 16 -28.85 -3.91 1.05
C THR A 16 -27.97 -4.78 0.17
N GLY A 17 -28.21 -4.74 -1.15
CA GLY A 17 -27.70 -5.70 -2.14
C GLY A 17 -26.19 -5.93 -2.14
N LEU A 18 -25.81 -7.07 -2.72
CA LEU A 18 -24.44 -7.63 -2.80
C LEU A 18 -23.36 -6.59 -3.16
N ILE A 19 -23.69 -5.59 -3.97
CA ILE A 19 -22.79 -4.54 -4.46
C ILE A 19 -22.11 -3.76 -3.32
N ARG A 20 -22.74 -3.64 -2.14
CA ARG A 20 -22.12 -2.93 -1.00
C ARG A 20 -21.02 -3.72 -0.29
N TYR A 21 -20.93 -5.02 -0.54
CA TYR A 21 -19.92 -5.88 0.05
C TYR A 21 -18.60 -5.86 -0.71
N ILE A 22 -18.68 -5.54 -2.01
CA ILE A 22 -17.54 -5.48 -2.94
C ILE A 22 -16.32 -4.82 -2.28
N PRO A 23 -16.36 -3.55 -1.84
CA PRO A 23 -15.17 -2.87 -1.30
C PRO A 23 -14.59 -3.51 -0.03
N TYR A 24 -15.42 -4.19 0.78
CA TYR A 24 -14.94 -4.90 1.97
C TYR A 24 -14.16 -6.16 1.62
N VAL A 25 -14.50 -6.81 0.50
CA VAL A 25 -13.74 -7.92 -0.05
C VAL A 25 -12.35 -7.47 -0.50
N PHE A 26 -12.17 -6.21 -0.91
CA PHE A 26 -10.85 -5.66 -1.29
C PHE A 26 -9.96 -5.35 -0.07
N ILE A 27 -10.52 -5.07 1.11
CA ILE A 27 -9.73 -4.71 2.30
C ILE A 27 -8.91 -5.91 2.80
N ILE A 28 -9.50 -7.10 2.82
CA ILE A 28 -8.85 -8.31 3.32
C ILE A 28 -7.55 -8.63 2.56
N PRO A 29 -7.54 -8.74 1.21
CA PRO A 29 -6.32 -9.00 0.47
C PRO A 29 -5.31 -7.87 0.64
N VAL A 30 -5.72 -6.59 0.69
CA VAL A 30 -4.76 -5.49 0.92
C VAL A 30 -4.02 -5.65 2.25
N ILE A 31 -4.75 -5.93 3.33
CA ILE A 31 -4.13 -6.14 4.65
C ILE A 31 -3.23 -7.38 4.65
N VAL A 32 -3.69 -8.49 4.04
CA VAL A 32 -2.90 -9.72 3.95
C VAL A 32 -1.64 -9.51 3.13
N PHE A 33 -1.71 -8.81 1.99
CA PHE A 33 -0.54 -8.51 1.16
C PHE A 33 0.44 -7.56 1.84
N HIS A 34 -0.04 -6.58 2.61
CA HIS A 34 0.86 -5.75 3.43
C HIS A 34 1.51 -6.54 4.55
N ALA A 35 0.77 -7.42 5.22
CA ALA A 35 1.34 -8.30 6.24
C ALA A 35 2.36 -9.29 5.65
N LEU A 36 2.08 -9.86 4.47
CA LEU A 36 3.00 -10.74 3.74
C LEU A 36 4.22 -9.99 3.24
N ALA A 37 4.08 -8.75 2.77
CA ALA A 37 5.22 -7.91 2.39
C ALA A 37 6.09 -7.61 3.62
N LEU A 38 5.48 -7.21 4.75
CA LEU A 38 6.20 -6.94 5.99
C LEU A 38 6.89 -8.20 6.54
N THR A 39 6.19 -9.33 6.59
CA THR A 39 6.77 -10.60 7.06
C THR A 39 7.82 -11.15 6.11
N GLY A 40 7.64 -10.98 4.80
CA GLY A 40 8.64 -11.33 3.79
C GLY A 40 9.90 -10.47 3.85
N CYS A 41 9.80 -9.21 4.30
CA CYS A 41 10.97 -8.36 4.52
C CYS A 41 11.61 -8.54 5.91
N VAL A 42 10.84 -8.92 6.93
CA VAL A 42 11.36 -9.23 8.29
C VAL A 42 11.93 -10.63 8.38
N SER A 43 11.50 -11.54 7.50
CA SER A 43 12.17 -12.81 7.25
C SER A 43 13.49 -12.52 6.54
N THR A 44 14.44 -11.99 7.30
CA THR A 44 15.86 -12.04 7.00
C THR A 44 16.14 -13.39 6.38
N SER A 45 16.39 -13.41 5.07
CA SER A 45 16.87 -14.63 4.42
C SER A 45 18.12 -15.04 5.20
N PRO A 46 18.12 -16.14 5.96
CA PRO A 46 19.27 -16.54 6.76
C PRO A 46 20.42 -17.03 5.87
N GLY A 47 20.28 -16.90 4.55
CA GLY A 47 21.13 -17.54 3.54
C GLY A 47 21.56 -16.61 2.42
N ILE A 48 21.55 -15.29 2.59
CA ILE A 48 22.48 -14.49 1.79
C ILE A 48 23.84 -14.63 2.50
N PRO A 49 24.80 -15.40 1.96
CA PRO A 49 26.14 -15.44 2.51
C PRO A 49 26.67 -14.01 2.60
N ASN A 50 27.57 -13.80 3.56
CA ASN A 50 28.14 -12.50 3.87
C ASN A 50 28.44 -11.72 2.59
N ILE A 51 27.89 -10.51 2.42
CA ILE A 51 27.88 -9.79 1.14
C ILE A 51 29.30 -9.45 0.67
N TYR A 52 30.26 -9.49 1.59
CA TYR A 52 31.69 -9.46 1.30
C TYR A 52 32.15 -10.63 0.42
N ASP A 53 31.56 -11.82 0.55
CA ASP A 53 31.82 -12.99 -0.31
C ASP A 53 31.17 -12.82 -1.69
N LEU A 54 30.03 -12.11 -1.75
CA LEU A 54 29.39 -11.80 -3.02
C LEU A 54 30.18 -10.73 -3.79
N SER A 55 30.72 -9.72 -3.10
CA SER A 55 31.55 -8.68 -3.71
C SER A 55 32.83 -9.26 -4.32
N SER A 56 33.50 -10.19 -3.64
CA SER A 56 34.68 -10.87 -4.17
C SER A 56 34.36 -11.78 -5.37
N THR A 57 33.16 -12.37 -5.39
CA THR A 57 32.67 -13.17 -6.52
C THR A 57 32.26 -12.31 -7.72
N LEU A 58 31.60 -11.17 -7.49
CA LEU A 58 31.08 -10.27 -8.53
C LEU A 58 32.18 -9.37 -9.11
N PHE A 59 33.19 -8.99 -8.32
CA PHE A 59 34.25 -8.06 -8.73
C PHE A 59 35.66 -8.61 -8.46
N PRO A 60 36.01 -9.80 -9.01
CA PRO A 60 37.32 -10.41 -8.76
C PRO A 60 38.48 -9.49 -9.17
N SER A 61 38.31 -8.72 -10.25
CA SER A 61 39.30 -7.74 -10.73
C SER A 61 39.46 -6.55 -9.78
N ALA A 62 38.39 -6.10 -9.10
CA ALA A 62 38.49 -5.06 -8.08
C ALA A 62 39.16 -5.59 -6.81
N THR A 63 38.89 -6.84 -6.44
CA THR A 63 39.55 -7.50 -5.30
C THR A 63 41.04 -7.75 -5.55
N SER A 64 41.44 -8.02 -6.79
CA SER A 64 42.84 -8.16 -7.20
C SER A 64 43.58 -6.83 -7.37
N SER A 65 42.86 -5.69 -7.38
CA SER A 65 43.49 -4.38 -7.53
C SER A 65 44.23 -3.98 -6.25
N ASN A 66 45.48 -3.54 -6.41
CA ASN A 66 46.29 -2.99 -5.32
C ASN A 66 45.84 -1.57 -4.93
N ASN A 67 44.93 -0.96 -5.70
CA ASN A 67 44.40 0.36 -5.44
C ASN A 67 43.36 0.28 -4.31
N THR A 68 43.80 0.60 -3.10
CA THR A 68 42.97 0.66 -1.89
C THR A 68 41.79 1.62 -2.02
N LEU A 69 41.97 2.73 -2.75
CA LEU A 69 40.94 3.75 -2.97
C LEU A 69 39.71 3.20 -3.71
N LEU A 70 39.92 2.47 -4.81
CA LEU A 70 38.84 1.90 -5.62
C LEU A 70 38.09 0.79 -4.86
N LYS A 71 38.78 0.01 -4.03
CA LYS A 71 38.14 -0.98 -3.14
C LYS A 71 37.23 -0.32 -2.11
N ASN A 72 37.67 0.79 -1.53
CA ASN A 72 36.88 1.54 -0.56
C ASN A 72 35.65 2.17 -1.21
N GLU A 73 35.77 2.77 -2.39
CA GLU A 73 34.62 3.36 -3.12
C GLU A 73 33.57 2.30 -3.50
N ILE A 74 33.99 1.15 -4.02
CA ILE A 74 33.04 0.08 -4.38
C ILE A 74 32.36 -0.48 -3.13
N THR A 75 33.12 -0.70 -2.05
CA THR A 75 32.57 -1.18 -0.79
C THR A 75 31.56 -0.18 -0.24
N ASP A 76 31.90 1.10 -0.22
CA ASP A 76 31.03 2.18 0.26
C ASP A 76 29.73 2.31 -0.56
N LEU A 77 29.83 2.20 -1.89
CA LEU A 77 28.68 2.22 -2.79
C LEU A 77 27.76 1.01 -2.58
N ILE A 78 28.34 -0.18 -2.39
CA ILE A 78 27.58 -1.42 -2.10
C ILE A 78 26.91 -1.32 -0.74
N THR A 79 27.63 -0.90 0.30
CA THR A 79 27.02 -0.72 1.64
C THR A 79 25.95 0.35 1.60
N THR A 80 26.15 1.46 0.89
CA THR A 80 25.13 2.52 0.77
C THR A 80 23.90 2.03 0.01
N ALA A 81 24.08 1.33 -1.11
CA ALA A 81 22.97 0.75 -1.88
C ALA A 81 22.20 -0.27 -1.05
N GLN A 82 22.91 -1.08 -0.26
CA GLN A 82 22.31 -2.05 0.64
C GLN A 82 21.55 -1.38 1.78
N ASP A 83 22.12 -0.37 2.42
CA ASP A 83 21.50 0.34 3.54
C ASP A 83 20.21 1.03 3.08
N LEU A 84 20.27 1.71 1.92
CA LEU A 84 19.11 2.26 1.23
C LEU A 84 18.07 1.17 0.90
N GLN A 85 18.50 -0.01 0.44
CA GLN A 85 17.59 -1.11 0.15
C GLN A 85 16.91 -1.62 1.42
N THR A 86 17.62 -1.85 2.52
CA THR A 86 17.01 -2.33 3.77
C THR A 86 16.11 -1.30 4.42
N GLU A 87 16.47 -0.02 4.34
CA GLU A 87 15.71 1.04 4.99
C GLU A 87 14.46 1.43 4.18
N LEU A 88 14.58 1.64 2.86
CA LEU A 88 13.43 2.01 2.03
C LEU A 88 12.42 0.87 1.87
N PHE A 89 12.89 -0.38 1.67
CA PHE A 89 11.97 -1.49 1.41
C PHE A 89 11.13 -1.87 2.62
N ASN A 90 11.60 -1.58 3.84
CA ASN A 90 10.82 -1.80 5.05
C ASN A 90 9.96 -0.59 5.39
N SER A 91 10.53 0.60 5.34
CA SER A 91 9.86 1.82 5.83
C SER A 91 8.72 2.25 4.90
N VAL A 92 8.90 2.21 3.58
CA VAL A 92 7.91 2.75 2.64
C VAL A 92 6.62 1.91 2.60
N PRO A 93 6.65 0.57 2.45
CA PRO A 93 5.44 -0.24 2.50
C PRO A 93 4.77 -0.23 3.88
N ALA A 94 5.54 -0.16 4.95
CA ALA A 94 5.00 0.01 6.31
C ALA A 94 4.24 1.33 6.44
N GLY A 95 4.84 2.43 5.98
CA GLY A 95 4.21 3.75 5.96
C GLY A 95 2.93 3.77 5.13
N ALA A 96 2.95 3.15 3.95
CA ALA A 96 1.77 3.01 3.09
C ALA A 96 0.65 2.21 3.80
N ALA A 97 0.99 1.12 4.49
CA ALA A 97 0.03 0.32 5.24
C ALA A 97 -0.59 1.08 6.41
N VAL A 98 0.22 1.83 7.16
CA VAL A 98 -0.26 2.69 8.26
C VAL A 98 -1.20 3.76 7.73
N LEU A 99 -0.83 4.46 6.65
CA LEU A 99 -1.68 5.46 6.00
C LEU A 99 -3.00 4.85 5.50
N PHE A 100 -2.97 3.64 4.96
CA PHE A 100 -4.18 2.92 4.54
C PHE A 100 -5.11 2.65 5.73
N ILE A 101 -4.57 2.14 6.84
CA ILE A 101 -5.33 1.86 8.06
C ILE A 101 -5.93 3.15 8.63
N VAL A 102 -5.16 4.25 8.67
CA VAL A 102 -5.67 5.57 9.09
C VAL A 102 -6.84 6.00 8.21
N GLY A 103 -6.74 5.82 6.88
CA GLY A 103 -7.84 6.06 5.95
C GLY A 103 -9.08 5.21 6.25
N LEU A 104 -8.91 3.91 6.54
CA LEU A 104 -10.02 3.02 6.91
C LEU A 104 -10.69 3.42 8.22
N VAL A 105 -9.90 3.80 9.23
CA VAL A 105 -10.40 4.25 10.53
C VAL A 105 -11.19 5.56 10.35
N ALA A 106 -10.70 6.50 9.55
CA ALA A 106 -11.42 7.73 9.23
C ALA A 106 -12.76 7.45 8.52
N LEU A 107 -12.79 6.53 7.53
CA LEU A 107 -14.04 6.08 6.90
C LEU A 107 -15.01 5.45 7.91
N PHE A 108 -14.49 4.68 8.86
CA PHE A 108 -15.31 4.05 9.89
C PHE A 108 -15.98 5.09 10.79
N PHE A 109 -15.22 6.09 11.27
CA PHE A 109 -15.79 7.20 12.04
C PHE A 109 -16.82 7.98 11.22
N PHE A 110 -16.54 8.23 9.95
CA PHE A 110 -17.49 8.90 9.05
C PHE A 110 -18.81 8.13 8.92
N LYS A 111 -18.75 6.81 8.73
CA LYS A 111 -19.95 5.96 8.64
C LYS A 111 -20.71 5.90 9.97
N ARG A 112 -19.99 5.86 11.09
CA ARG A 112 -20.57 5.84 12.44
C ARG A 112 -21.30 7.14 12.76
N ASP A 113 -20.69 8.28 12.42
CA ASP A 113 -21.27 9.60 12.67
C ASP A 113 -22.57 9.80 11.88
N ARG A 114 -22.59 9.42 10.60
CA ARG A 114 -23.81 9.44 9.77
C ARG A 114 -24.96 8.62 10.34
N LYS A 115 -24.66 7.52 11.04
CA LYS A 115 -25.70 6.67 11.63
C LYS A 115 -26.31 7.30 12.89
N LYS A 116 -25.52 8.05 13.65
CA LYS A 116 -25.97 8.66 14.92
C LYS A 116 -26.73 9.97 14.71
N ASN A 117 -26.28 10.80 13.77
CA ASN A 117 -26.81 12.15 13.60
C ASN A 117 -27.94 12.24 12.56
N GLY A 118 -28.66 11.14 12.30
CA GLY A 118 -29.62 11.03 11.19
C GLY A 118 -30.83 11.98 11.24
N VAL A 119 -30.92 12.88 12.22
CA VAL A 119 -32.08 13.77 12.44
C VAL A 119 -31.69 15.22 12.80
N VAL A 120 -30.49 15.48 13.31
CA VAL A 120 -30.16 16.78 13.92
C VAL A 120 -29.22 17.59 13.03
N GLU A 121 -29.82 18.57 12.35
CA GLU A 121 -29.22 19.79 11.82
C GLU A 121 -28.08 19.68 10.78
N TRP A 122 -28.49 19.65 9.51
CA TRP A 122 -27.65 19.50 8.31
C TRP A 122 -26.66 20.65 8.04
N TYR A 123 -26.82 21.81 8.69
CA TYR A 123 -26.11 23.04 8.30
C TYR A 123 -24.65 23.10 8.80
N GLU A 124 -24.38 22.77 10.05
CA GLU A 124 -23.00 22.72 10.57
C GLU A 124 -22.24 21.45 10.16
N GLN A 125 -22.95 20.33 9.98
CA GLN A 125 -22.35 19.05 9.65
C GLN A 125 -21.72 19.04 8.23
N GLY A 126 -22.11 19.99 7.37
CA GLY A 126 -21.60 20.13 6.00
C GLY A 126 -20.11 20.48 5.89
N LYS A 127 -19.56 21.29 6.81
CA LYS A 127 -18.16 21.77 6.70
C LYS A 127 -17.15 20.72 7.12
N TRP A 128 -17.33 20.10 8.30
CA TRP A 128 -16.47 19.03 8.80
C TRP A 128 -16.51 17.78 7.93
N SER A 129 -17.70 17.43 7.42
CA SER A 129 -17.88 16.30 6.50
C SER A 129 -17.04 16.46 5.23
N LYS A 130 -16.94 17.67 4.66
CA LYS A 130 -16.11 17.93 3.46
C LYS A 130 -14.62 17.76 3.74
N ILE A 131 -14.13 18.28 4.86
CA ILE A 131 -12.72 18.19 5.23
C ILE A 131 -12.32 16.74 5.51
N VAL A 132 -13.10 16.03 6.34
CA VAL A 132 -12.82 14.63 6.69
C VAL A 132 -12.88 13.74 5.45
N LYS A 133 -13.84 13.95 4.55
CA LYS A 133 -13.89 13.25 3.26
C LYS A 133 -12.61 13.48 2.46
N ARG A 134 -12.22 14.74 2.25
CA ARG A 134 -11.02 15.09 1.47
C ARG A 134 -9.75 14.50 2.10
N GLY A 135 -9.62 14.57 3.42
CA GLY A 135 -8.50 13.98 4.15
C GLY A 135 -8.46 12.46 4.03
N THR A 136 -9.61 11.80 4.12
CA THR A 136 -9.71 10.34 3.99
C THR A 136 -9.36 9.87 2.58
N TYR A 137 -9.88 10.54 1.55
CA TYR A 137 -9.51 10.25 0.17
C TYR A 137 -8.03 10.52 -0.06
N GLY A 138 -7.52 11.66 0.44
CA GLY A 138 -6.11 12.00 0.36
C GLY A 138 -5.23 10.91 0.98
N ALA A 139 -5.56 10.41 2.16
CA ALA A 139 -4.81 9.36 2.83
C ALA A 139 -4.81 8.03 2.04
N LEU A 140 -5.98 7.63 1.49
CA LEU A 140 -6.09 6.41 0.68
C LEU A 140 -5.31 6.51 -0.63
N PHE A 141 -5.43 7.63 -1.35
CA PHE A 141 -4.67 7.86 -2.58
C PHE A 141 -3.18 8.02 -2.33
N LEU A 142 -2.78 8.68 -1.24
CA LEU A 142 -1.37 8.80 -0.85
C LEU A 142 -0.76 7.44 -0.51
N SER A 143 -1.50 6.60 0.22
CA SER A 143 -1.09 5.22 0.49
C SER A 143 -0.90 4.42 -0.80
N ALA A 144 -1.86 4.51 -1.75
CA ALA A 144 -1.75 3.88 -3.07
C ALA A 144 -0.56 4.41 -3.88
N ALA A 145 -0.30 5.72 -3.83
CA ALA A 145 0.85 6.35 -4.49
C ALA A 145 2.19 5.90 -3.88
N MET A 146 2.27 5.76 -2.56
CA MET A 146 3.47 5.23 -1.90
C MET A 146 3.72 3.76 -2.26
N THR A 147 2.67 2.94 -2.32
CA THR A 147 2.82 1.54 -2.78
C THR A 147 3.25 1.46 -4.24
N PHE A 148 2.70 2.31 -5.09
CA PHE A 148 3.11 2.42 -6.49
C PHE A 148 4.59 2.82 -6.62
N ALA A 149 5.02 3.84 -5.88
CA ALA A 149 6.40 4.29 -5.86
C ALA A 149 7.35 3.17 -5.40
N ALA A 150 6.98 2.43 -4.35
CA ALA A 150 7.74 1.27 -3.88
C ALA A 150 7.81 0.14 -4.93
N ALA A 151 6.71 -0.15 -5.61
CA ALA A 151 6.66 -1.16 -6.67
C ALA A 151 7.53 -0.76 -7.87
N LEU A 152 7.51 0.52 -8.27
CA LEU A 152 8.36 1.05 -9.33
C LEU A 152 9.85 1.00 -8.95
N ALA A 153 10.20 1.47 -7.74
CA ALA A 153 11.58 1.43 -7.25
C ALA A 153 12.11 -0.01 -7.24
N THR A 154 11.33 -0.95 -6.71
CA THR A 154 11.67 -2.38 -6.71
C THR A 154 11.86 -2.93 -8.11
N SER A 155 10.98 -2.56 -9.04
CA SER A 155 11.05 -3.00 -10.45
C SER A 155 12.30 -2.47 -11.16
N GLN A 156 12.69 -1.22 -10.89
CA GLN A 156 13.90 -0.62 -11.47
C GLN A 156 15.17 -1.25 -10.88
N SER A 157 15.24 -1.41 -9.55
CA SER A 157 16.35 -2.10 -8.89
C SER A 157 16.51 -3.54 -9.37
N ALA A 158 15.39 -4.26 -9.54
CA ALA A 158 15.36 -5.61 -10.07
C ALA A 158 15.92 -5.72 -11.49
N GLY A 159 15.53 -4.78 -12.37
CA GLY A 159 16.02 -4.73 -13.75
C GLY A 159 17.49 -4.38 -13.83
N ALA A 160 17.95 -3.40 -13.05
CA ALA A 160 19.36 -3.02 -12.99
C ALA A 160 20.24 -4.21 -12.53
N LEU A 161 19.81 -4.95 -11.51
CA LEU A 161 20.55 -6.11 -11.01
C LEU A 161 20.65 -7.24 -12.04
N GLN A 162 19.59 -7.46 -12.83
CA GLN A 162 19.58 -8.47 -13.89
C GLN A 162 20.51 -8.12 -15.05
N ILE A 163 20.63 -6.84 -15.42
CA ILE A 163 21.58 -6.40 -16.45
C ILE A 163 23.01 -6.57 -15.94
N THR A 164 23.29 -6.14 -14.70
CA THR A 164 24.62 -6.27 -14.10
C THR A 164 25.06 -7.73 -13.98
N SER A 165 24.14 -8.65 -13.65
CA SER A 165 24.47 -10.08 -13.58
C SER A 165 24.70 -10.71 -14.95
N ALA A 166 23.99 -10.27 -15.99
CA ALA A 166 24.19 -10.76 -17.36
C ALA A 166 25.54 -10.34 -17.96
N VAL A 167 26.06 -9.17 -17.57
CA VAL A 167 27.38 -8.68 -18.01
C VAL A 167 28.54 -9.49 -17.40
N MET A 168 28.29 -10.19 -16.30
CA MET A 168 29.29 -11.03 -15.63
C MET A 168 29.28 -12.46 -16.20
N GLU A 169 29.72 -12.64 -17.45
CA GLU A 169 29.73 -13.94 -18.16
C GLU A 169 30.52 -15.06 -17.44
N ASN A 170 31.38 -14.72 -16.46
CA ASN A 170 32.16 -15.68 -15.68
C ASN A 170 31.57 -16.01 -14.29
N ALA A 171 30.46 -15.37 -13.89
CA ALA A 171 29.84 -15.66 -12.60
C ALA A 171 28.97 -16.92 -12.70
N SER A 172 29.43 -18.02 -12.09
CA SER A 172 28.72 -19.30 -12.00
C SER A 172 27.38 -19.24 -11.25
N VAL A 173 26.99 -18.09 -10.71
CA VAL A 173 25.78 -17.91 -9.92
C VAL A 173 24.82 -16.98 -10.66
N LEU A 174 23.83 -17.57 -11.32
CA LEU A 174 22.72 -16.84 -11.93
C LEU A 174 21.82 -16.27 -10.81
N ILE A 175 21.98 -15.00 -10.49
CA ILE A 175 21.08 -14.30 -9.58
C ILE A 175 19.75 -14.09 -10.33
N LYS A 176 18.77 -14.97 -10.06
CA LYS A 176 17.40 -14.80 -10.56
C LYS A 176 16.65 -13.88 -9.62
N THR A 177 16.33 -12.68 -10.09
CA THR A 177 15.53 -11.73 -9.31
C THR A 177 14.18 -12.34 -8.92
N GLY A 178 13.81 -12.22 -7.65
CA GLY A 178 12.56 -12.78 -7.12
C GLY A 178 11.34 -12.07 -7.69
N THR A 179 10.82 -12.56 -8.82
CA THR A 179 9.61 -12.03 -9.48
C THR A 179 8.39 -12.02 -8.54
N THR A 180 8.36 -12.94 -7.58
CA THR A 180 7.25 -13.11 -6.62
C THR A 180 6.99 -11.84 -5.80
N ILE A 181 8.04 -11.17 -5.31
CA ILE A 181 7.88 -9.95 -4.48
C ILE A 181 7.32 -8.81 -5.32
N GLN A 182 7.83 -8.65 -6.55
CA GLN A 182 7.37 -7.61 -7.47
C GLN A 182 5.88 -7.80 -7.79
N VAL A 183 5.45 -9.03 -8.07
CA VAL A 183 4.03 -9.36 -8.31
C VAL A 183 3.16 -9.01 -7.09
N PHE A 184 3.59 -9.34 -5.87
CA PHE A 184 2.82 -9.00 -4.68
C PHE A 184 2.67 -7.48 -4.46
N GLN A 185 3.71 -6.69 -4.73
CA GLN A 185 3.63 -5.23 -4.62
C GLN A 185 2.65 -4.64 -5.65
N TRP A 186 2.69 -5.11 -6.90
CA TRP A 186 1.75 -4.68 -7.95
C TRP A 186 0.31 -5.07 -7.63
N ILE A 187 0.11 -6.26 -7.08
CA ILE A 187 -1.20 -6.72 -6.62
C ILE A 187 -1.71 -5.82 -5.48
N ALA A 188 -0.88 -5.55 -4.46
CA ALA A 188 -1.25 -4.67 -3.35
C ALA A 188 -1.63 -3.26 -3.83
N PHE A 189 -0.84 -2.69 -4.76
CA PHE A 189 -1.17 -1.43 -5.42
C PHE A 189 -2.52 -1.49 -6.16
N GLY A 190 -2.74 -2.51 -6.99
CA GLY A 190 -3.97 -2.66 -7.76
C GLY A 190 -5.22 -2.76 -6.88
N PHE A 191 -5.16 -3.55 -5.80
CA PHE A 191 -6.25 -3.64 -4.83
C PHE A 191 -6.46 -2.33 -4.06
N GLY A 192 -5.37 -1.67 -3.62
CA GLY A 192 -5.43 -0.39 -2.91
C GLY A 192 -6.02 0.74 -3.75
N LEU A 193 -5.61 0.85 -5.02
CA LEU A 193 -6.14 1.82 -5.97
C LEU A 193 -7.61 1.55 -6.28
N SER A 194 -7.97 0.29 -6.54
CA SER A 194 -9.36 -0.12 -6.77
C SER A 194 -10.25 0.24 -5.59
N PHE A 195 -9.79 -0.01 -4.37
CA PHE A 195 -10.50 0.39 -3.16
C PHE A 195 -10.67 1.92 -3.11
N ALA A 196 -9.61 2.70 -3.31
CA ALA A 196 -9.67 4.16 -3.31
C ALA A 196 -10.67 4.73 -4.32
N LEU A 197 -10.79 4.11 -5.51
CA LEU A 197 -11.76 4.48 -6.56
C LEU A 197 -13.21 4.13 -6.21
N VAL A 198 -13.46 3.07 -5.44
CA VAL A 198 -14.82 2.62 -5.07
C VAL A 198 -15.39 3.43 -3.90
N VAL A 199 -14.55 3.93 -2.98
CA VAL A 199 -15.02 4.67 -1.78
C VAL A 199 -15.91 5.88 -2.10
N PRO A 200 -15.63 6.73 -3.10
CA PRO A 200 -16.51 7.83 -3.51
C PRO A 200 -17.95 7.39 -3.81
N PHE A 201 -18.11 6.25 -4.47
CA PHE A 201 -19.43 5.70 -4.80
C PHE A 201 -20.18 5.22 -3.56
N LEU A 202 -19.48 4.72 -2.54
CA LEU A 202 -20.09 4.34 -1.25
C LEU A 202 -20.55 5.55 -0.44
N ALA A 203 -19.90 6.70 -0.61
CA ALA A 203 -20.23 7.90 0.15
C ALA A 203 -21.52 8.58 -0.35
N LYS A 204 -21.95 8.30 -1.59
CA LYS A 204 -23.12 8.93 -2.21
C LYS A 204 -24.41 8.55 -1.42
N PRO A 205 -25.18 9.53 -0.93
CA PRO A 205 -26.44 9.26 -0.22
C PRO A 205 -27.42 8.53 -1.14
N LYS A 206 -28.11 7.53 -0.60
CA LYS A 206 -29.07 6.65 -1.33
C LYS A 206 -30.38 7.37 -1.71
N GLY A 207 -30.46 8.70 -1.64
CA GLY A 207 -31.72 9.45 -1.62
C GLY A 207 -31.99 10.40 -2.78
N GLU A 208 -31.00 10.70 -3.63
CA GLU A 208 -31.17 11.70 -4.71
C GLU A 208 -31.57 11.11 -6.06
N SER A 209 -31.86 9.82 -6.14
CA SER A 209 -32.41 9.20 -7.34
C SER A 209 -33.94 9.26 -7.29
N GLY A 210 -34.50 10.44 -7.52
CA GLY A 210 -35.90 10.59 -7.96
C GLY A 210 -36.99 10.60 -6.89
N GLY A 211 -36.72 11.06 -5.67
CA GLY A 211 -37.81 11.51 -4.81
C GLY A 211 -38.21 12.92 -5.25
N GLU A 212 -39.45 13.09 -5.71
CA GLU A 212 -40.09 14.40 -5.89
C GLU A 212 -39.71 15.33 -4.73
N TYR A 213 -39.19 16.51 -5.05
CA TYR A 213 -38.89 17.49 -4.02
C TYR A 213 -40.23 18.09 -3.59
N VAL A 214 -40.81 17.52 -2.53
CA VAL A 214 -41.94 18.18 -1.88
C VAL A 214 -41.37 19.39 -1.13
N ASP A 215 -41.66 20.59 -1.62
CA ASP A 215 -41.28 21.82 -0.96
C ASP A 215 -41.97 21.95 0.42
N LYS A 216 -41.59 22.96 1.20
CA LYS A 216 -42.17 23.18 2.54
C LYS A 216 -43.69 23.46 2.50
N GLU A 217 -44.25 23.71 1.33
CA GLU A 217 -45.65 24.03 1.10
C GLU A 217 -46.44 22.78 0.66
N GLY A 218 -45.78 21.64 0.52
CA GLY A 218 -46.42 20.40 0.07
C GLY A 218 -46.49 20.27 -1.45
N ASN A 219 -45.88 21.19 -2.21
CA ASN A 219 -45.87 21.11 -3.66
C ASN A 219 -44.75 20.20 -4.11
N VAL A 220 -45.11 19.31 -5.01
CA VAL A 220 -44.20 18.43 -5.72
C VAL A 220 -43.44 19.24 -6.78
N VAL A 221 -42.11 19.30 -6.67
CA VAL A 221 -41.20 19.96 -7.63
C VAL A 221 -40.30 18.93 -8.32
#